data_AF-A0A838VP47-F1
#
_entry.id   AF-A0A838VP47-F1
#
_cell.length_a   1.000
_cell.length_b   1.000
_cell.length_c   1.000
_cell.angle_alpha   90.00
_cell.angle_beta   90.00
_cell.angle_gamma   90.00
#
_symmetry.space_group_name_H-M   'P 1'
#
loop_
_entity.id
_entity.type
_entity.pdbx_description
1 polymer ?
#
loop_
_entity_poly.entity_id
_entity_poly.type
_entity_poly.pdbx_seq_one_letter_code
_entity_poly.pdbx_strand_id
1 'polypeptide(L)'
;MKSQVKPQLRSGRRRSQKLWRFCRRLGYGLCVLLLTYWVVLFITLKSASSGAVDAILVLGGSIEREIYAAELVKQSPQIPILISKGSIDPCVWLVFRRLAAPMSNVSLEKCADSTFDNFYYSLPTLSNWEVHKVKLITSE
;
A
#
# COMPACT_ATOMS: atom_id res chain seq x y z
N MET A 1 -70.59 -25.49 -45.24
CA MET A 1 -69.94 -25.34 -43.92
C MET A 1 -68.45 -25.66 -44.04
N LYS A 2 -67.58 -24.64 -44.07
CA LYS A 2 -66.16 -24.77 -43.71
C LYS A 2 -65.78 -23.52 -42.92
N SER A 3 -65.69 -23.68 -41.60
CA SER A 3 -65.26 -22.66 -40.66
C SER A 3 -63.76 -22.45 -40.81
N GLN A 4 -63.34 -21.19 -41.01
CA GLN A 4 -61.94 -20.78 -40.93
C GLN A 4 -61.52 -20.60 -39.47
N VAL A 5 -60.48 -21.30 -39.03
CA VAL A 5 -59.84 -21.10 -37.73
C VAL A 5 -58.61 -20.22 -37.91
N LYS A 6 -58.56 -19.11 -37.14
CA LYS A 6 -57.61 -17.99 -37.17
C LYS A 6 -56.16 -18.38 -36.81
N PRO A 7 -55.13 -17.66 -37.32
CA PRO A 7 -53.78 -17.72 -36.77
C PRO A 7 -53.54 -16.58 -35.77
N GLN A 8 -53.55 -16.85 -34.46
CA GLN A 8 -53.24 -15.84 -33.42
C GLN A 8 -51.94 -16.09 -32.60
N LEU A 9 -51.16 -17.13 -32.89
CA LEU A 9 -50.02 -17.53 -32.04
C LEU A 9 -48.64 -16.92 -32.38
N ARG A 10 -48.54 -15.93 -33.29
CA ARG A 10 -47.25 -15.42 -33.79
C ARG A 10 -46.67 -14.19 -33.08
N SER A 11 -47.43 -13.46 -32.25
CA SER A 11 -47.00 -12.15 -31.71
C SER A 11 -46.11 -12.22 -30.45
N GLY A 12 -46.29 -13.22 -29.58
CA GLY A 12 -45.55 -13.35 -28.31
C GLY A 12 -44.05 -13.66 -28.47
N ARG A 13 -43.70 -14.47 -29.48
CA ARG A 13 -42.31 -14.93 -29.73
C ARG A 13 -41.37 -13.78 -30.15
N ARG A 14 -41.87 -12.77 -30.87
CA ARG A 14 -41.08 -11.60 -31.30
C ARG A 14 -40.80 -10.61 -30.16
N ARG A 15 -41.74 -10.45 -29.21
CA ARG A 15 -41.58 -9.53 -28.06
C ARG A 15 -40.56 -10.07 -27.05
N SER A 16 -40.61 -11.38 -26.77
CA SER A 16 -39.62 -12.10 -25.97
C SER A 16 -38.20 -12.01 -26.56
N GLN A 17 -38.03 -12.13 -27.89
CA GLN A 17 -36.73 -11.98 -28.55
C GLN A 17 -36.16 -10.56 -28.46
N LYS A 18 -36.98 -9.50 -28.53
CA LYS A 18 -36.52 -8.12 -28.36
C LYS A 18 -36.09 -7.85 -26.91
N LEU A 19 -36.86 -8.36 -25.94
CA LEU A 19 -36.53 -8.26 -24.52
C LEU A 19 -35.24 -9.01 -24.19
N TRP A 20 -35.05 -10.21 -24.76
CA TRP A 20 -33.81 -10.99 -24.59
C TRP A 20 -32.59 -10.28 -25.18
N ARG A 21 -32.72 -9.65 -26.36
CA ARG A 21 -31.64 -8.82 -26.93
C ARG A 21 -31.33 -7.60 -26.06
N PHE A 22 -32.34 -7.01 -25.43
CA PHE A 22 -32.18 -5.88 -24.52
C PHE A 22 -31.48 -6.29 -23.21
N CYS A 23 -31.96 -7.34 -22.54
CA CYS A 23 -31.31 -7.89 -21.35
C CYS A 23 -29.88 -8.35 -21.65
N ARG A 24 -29.62 -8.91 -22.83
CA ARG A 24 -28.27 -9.29 -23.26
C ARG A 24 -27.35 -8.08 -23.42
N ARG A 25 -27.84 -6.97 -23.99
CA ARG A 25 -27.06 -5.71 -24.10
C ARG A 25 -26.77 -5.10 -22.72
N LEU A 26 -27.75 -5.09 -21.82
CA LEU A 26 -27.57 -4.67 -20.43
C LEU A 26 -26.55 -5.55 -19.70
N GLY A 27 -26.64 -6.87 -19.86
CA GLY A 27 -25.68 -7.82 -19.29
C GLY A 27 -24.26 -7.56 -19.79
N TYR A 28 -24.06 -7.34 -21.09
CA TYR A 28 -22.74 -6.97 -21.62
C TYR A 28 -22.24 -5.64 -21.05
N GLY A 29 -23.10 -4.61 -20.96
CA GLY A 29 -22.72 -3.34 -20.35
C GLY A 29 -22.28 -3.50 -18.90
N LEU A 30 -23.03 -4.27 -18.11
CA LEU A 30 -22.70 -4.57 -16.72
C LEU A 30 -21.39 -5.37 -16.61
N CYS A 31 -21.18 -6.38 -17.45
CA CYS A 31 -19.93 -7.15 -17.47
C CYS A 31 -18.72 -6.26 -17.77
N VAL A 32 -18.84 -5.34 -18.74
CA VAL A 32 -17.75 -4.39 -19.05
C VAL A 32 -17.47 -3.49 -17.85
N LEU A 33 -18.51 -2.92 -17.22
CA LEU A 33 -18.34 -2.08 -16.03
C LEU A 33 -17.65 -2.82 -14.88
N LEU A 34 -18.09 -4.05 -14.59
CA LEU A 34 -17.47 -4.88 -13.55
C LEU A 34 -16.02 -5.21 -13.89
N LEU A 35 -15.72 -5.59 -15.13
CA LEU A 35 -14.34 -5.86 -15.55
C LEU A 35 -13.45 -4.62 -15.41
N THR A 36 -13.94 -3.44 -15.81
CA THR A 36 -13.17 -2.20 -15.64
C THR A 36 -12.90 -1.88 -14.17
N TYR A 37 -13.90 -2.07 -13.31
CA TYR A 37 -13.75 -1.89 -11.86
C TYR A 37 -12.72 -2.86 -11.28
N TRP A 38 -12.78 -4.15 -11.65
CA TRP A 38 -11.83 -5.16 -11.21
C TRP A 38 -10.40 -4.86 -11.66
N VAL A 39 -10.20 -4.42 -12.89
CA VAL A 39 -8.87 -4.04 -13.42
C VAL A 39 -8.29 -2.87 -12.64
N VAL A 40 -9.08 -1.81 -12.41
CA VAL A 40 -8.64 -0.65 -11.62
C VAL A 40 -8.27 -1.07 -10.20
N LEU A 41 -9.13 -1.85 -9.55
CA LEU A 41 -8.89 -2.35 -8.19
C LEU A 41 -7.59 -3.17 -8.11
N PHE A 42 -7.37 -4.06 -9.07
CA PHE A 42 -6.17 -4.89 -9.13
C PHE A 42 -4.90 -4.06 -9.30
N ILE A 43 -4.90 -3.07 -10.19
CA ILE A 43 -3.76 -2.16 -10.41
C ILE A 43 -3.46 -1.38 -9.12
N THR A 44 -4.49 -0.80 -8.48
CA THR A 44 -4.32 -0.03 -7.24
C THR A 44 -3.75 -0.88 -6.10
N LEU A 45 -4.30 -2.09 -5.90
CA LEU A 45 -3.80 -3.03 -4.88
C LEU A 45 -2.36 -3.43 -5.13
N LYS A 46 -2.01 -3.76 -6.38
CA LYS A 46 -0.64 -4.14 -6.75
C LYS A 46 0.33 -2.97 -6.57
N SER A 47 -0.07 -1.76 -6.95
CA SER A 47 0.75 -0.57 -6.78
C SER A 47 0.99 -0.27 -5.30
N ALA A 48 -0.04 -0.36 -4.46
CA ALA A 48 0.11 -0.18 -3.02
C ALA A 48 1.01 -1.25 -2.38
N SER A 49 0.88 -2.52 -2.78
CA SER A 49 1.68 -3.61 -2.21
C SER A 49 3.13 -3.60 -2.69
N SER A 50 3.36 -3.25 -3.96
CA SER A 50 4.68 -3.35 -4.63
C SER A 50 5.42 -2.02 -4.75
N GLY A 51 4.80 -0.92 -4.32
CA GLY A 51 5.40 0.42 -4.38
C GLY A 51 6.71 0.53 -3.60
N ALA A 52 7.50 1.55 -3.94
CA ALA A 52 8.71 1.89 -3.21
C ALA A 52 8.39 2.23 -1.74
N VAL A 53 9.40 2.07 -0.87
CA VAL A 53 9.30 2.46 0.54
C VAL A 53 9.60 3.95 0.64
N ASP A 54 8.79 4.69 1.39
CA ASP A 54 8.96 6.15 1.55
C ASP A 54 9.88 6.48 2.73
N ALA A 55 9.92 5.63 3.77
CA ALA A 55 10.81 5.79 4.92
C ALA A 55 11.16 4.45 5.59
N ILE A 56 12.27 4.44 6.32
CA ILE A 56 12.69 3.31 7.15
C ILE A 56 12.51 3.69 8.62
N LEU A 57 11.78 2.88 9.38
CA LEU A 57 11.66 3.02 10.83
C LEU A 57 12.48 1.93 11.51
N VAL A 58 13.41 2.32 12.36
CA VAL A 58 14.26 1.41 13.14
C VAL A 58 13.84 1.50 14.60
N LEU A 59 13.35 0.40 15.15
CA LEU A 59 13.06 0.32 16.58
C LEU A 59 14.39 0.15 17.34
N GLY A 60 14.60 0.98 18.35
CA GLY A 60 15.80 0.99 19.17
C GLY A 60 16.00 -0.30 19.97
N GLY A 61 17.12 -0.38 20.71
CA GLY A 61 17.40 -1.49 21.64
C GLY A 61 18.52 -2.45 21.22
N SER A 62 19.26 -2.20 20.13
CA SER A 62 20.52 -2.89 19.82
C SER A 62 21.41 -2.08 18.89
N ILE A 63 22.72 -2.09 19.15
CA ILE A 63 23.75 -1.50 18.27
C ILE A 63 23.77 -2.17 16.90
N GLU A 64 23.44 -3.46 16.80
CA GLU A 64 23.43 -4.18 15.52
C GLU A 64 22.39 -3.59 14.55
N ARG A 65 21.23 -3.15 15.07
CA ARG A 65 20.21 -2.48 14.25
C ARG A 65 20.68 -1.10 13.78
N GLU A 66 21.50 -0.41 14.55
CA GLU A 66 22.10 0.87 14.14
C GLU A 66 23.19 0.68 13.08
N ILE A 67 23.99 -0.38 13.20
CA ILE A 67 24.96 -0.77 12.16
C ILE A 67 24.21 -1.06 10.86
N TYR A 68 23.15 -1.86 10.93
CA TYR A 68 22.31 -2.17 9.77
C TYR A 68 21.64 -0.92 9.18
N ALA A 69 21.15 0.00 10.03
CA ALA A 69 20.59 1.28 9.60
C ALA A 69 21.64 2.13 8.86
N ALA A 70 22.87 2.21 9.38
CA ALA A 70 23.95 2.94 8.74
C ALA A 70 24.34 2.33 7.37
N GLU A 71 24.33 1.01 7.24
CA GLU A 71 24.53 0.34 5.95
C GLU A 71 23.39 0.64 4.96
N LEU A 72 22.14 0.63 5.42
CA LEU A 72 20.98 0.97 4.60
C LEU A 72 21.05 2.40 4.03
N VAL A 73 21.47 3.38 4.84
CA VAL A 73 21.63 4.75 4.34
C VAL A 73 22.64 4.81 3.20
N LYS A 74 23.71 4.03 3.25
CA LYS A 74 24.71 4.01 2.17
C LYS A 74 24.15 3.44 0.87
N GLN A 75 23.24 2.48 0.96
CA GLN A 75 22.60 1.85 -0.21
C GLN A 75 21.46 2.70 -0.78
N SER A 76 20.76 3.46 0.06
CA SER A 76 19.59 4.25 -0.30
C SER A 76 19.62 5.61 0.38
N PRO A 77 20.59 6.48 0.03
CA PRO A 77 20.80 7.75 0.72
C PRO A 77 19.61 8.69 0.63
N GLN A 78 18.71 8.52 -0.33
CA GLN A 78 17.51 9.32 -0.53
C GLN A 78 16.32 8.93 0.38
N ILE A 79 16.33 7.75 0.98
CA ILE A 79 15.21 7.29 1.81
C ILE A 79 15.46 7.75 3.26
N PRO A 80 14.56 8.55 3.87
CA PRO A 80 14.71 8.99 5.24
C PRO A 80 14.61 7.81 6.21
N ILE A 81 15.48 7.82 7.23
CA ILE A 81 15.50 6.84 8.32
C ILE A 81 15.14 7.53 9.63
N LEU A 82 14.17 6.96 10.35
CA LEU A 82 13.83 7.33 11.71
C LEU A 82 14.28 6.22 12.66
N ILE A 83 15.15 6.54 13.61
CA ILE A 83 15.56 5.63 14.68
C ILE A 83 14.81 6.03 15.95
N SER A 84 13.93 5.17 16.42
CA SER A 84 13.14 5.39 17.63
C SER A 84 13.85 4.81 18.85
N LYS A 85 13.94 5.60 19.92
CA LYS A 85 14.83 5.45 21.09
C LYS A 85 16.34 5.42 20.76
N GLY A 86 16.74 4.47 19.92
CA GLY A 86 18.14 4.16 19.60
C GLY A 86 18.98 3.89 20.85
N SER A 87 20.29 3.78 20.66
CA SER A 87 21.27 3.81 21.73
C SER A 87 21.39 5.22 22.30
N ILE A 88 21.89 5.30 23.53
CA ILE A 88 22.17 6.57 24.19
C ILE A 88 23.23 7.33 23.39
N ASP A 89 23.02 8.63 23.20
CA ASP A 89 23.99 9.47 22.52
C ASP A 89 25.30 9.54 23.34
N PRO A 90 26.48 9.50 22.70
CA PRO A 90 26.72 9.66 21.25
C PRO A 90 26.80 8.33 20.48
N CYS A 91 26.36 7.19 21.02
CA CYS A 91 26.62 5.86 20.44
C CYS A 91 26.12 5.74 19.00
N VAL A 92 24.87 6.14 18.72
CA VAL A 92 24.29 6.14 17.37
C VAL A 92 25.16 6.96 16.41
N TRP A 93 25.57 8.16 16.83
CA TRP A 93 26.44 9.03 16.03
C TRP A 93 27.79 8.40 15.70
N LEU A 94 28.38 7.68 16.65
CA LEU A 94 29.66 7.01 16.46
C LEU A 94 29.56 5.85 15.46
N VAL A 95 28.46 5.10 15.46
CA VAL A 95 28.22 4.02 14.48
C VAL A 95 28.20 4.56 13.06
N PHE A 96 27.39 5.58 12.80
CA PHE A 96 27.27 6.19 11.48
C PHE A 96 28.58 6.82 11.02
N ARG A 97 29.28 7.54 11.91
CA ARG A 97 30.60 8.11 11.61
C ARG A 97 31.62 7.02 11.25
N ARG A 98 31.68 5.93 12.03
CA ARG A 98 32.64 4.83 11.82
C ARG A 98 32.42 4.13 10.47
N LEU A 99 31.17 4.02 10.03
CA LEU A 99 30.80 3.39 8.76
C LEU A 99 30.81 4.36 7.56
N ALA A 100 31.18 5.62 7.80
CA ALA A 100 31.10 6.71 6.83
C ALA A 100 29.69 6.83 6.20
N ALA A 101 28.65 6.65 7.02
CA ALA A 101 27.26 6.80 6.62
C ALA A 101 26.78 8.24 6.88
N PRO A 102 26.14 8.91 5.90
CA PRO A 102 25.65 10.27 6.08
C PRO A 102 24.48 10.28 7.07
N MET A 103 24.44 11.27 7.95
CA MET A 103 23.34 11.46 8.92
C MET A 103 22.29 12.45 8.42
N SER A 104 22.46 13.04 7.24
CA SER A 104 21.57 14.09 6.72
C SER A 104 20.11 13.66 6.61
N ASN A 105 19.87 12.38 6.36
CA ASN A 105 18.53 11.79 6.23
C ASN A 105 18.19 10.84 7.39
N VAL A 106 18.88 10.99 8.52
CA VAL A 106 18.66 10.18 9.73
C VAL A 106 18.13 11.07 10.84
N SER A 107 16.95 10.76 11.34
CA SER A 107 16.35 11.42 12.49
C SER A 107 16.31 10.48 13.69
N LEU A 108 16.49 11.04 14.89
CA LEU A 108 16.44 10.29 16.15
C LEU A 108 15.21 10.73 16.94
N GLU A 109 14.33 9.79 17.24
CA GLU A 109 13.26 9.93 18.22
C GLU A 109 13.76 9.33 19.54
N LYS A 110 13.58 10.01 20.69
CA LYS A 110 14.23 9.67 21.97
C LYS A 110 13.27 9.47 23.15
N CYS A 111 11.99 9.74 22.95
CA CYS A 111 10.93 9.74 23.95
C CYS A 111 10.35 8.34 24.22
N ALA A 112 10.55 7.37 23.34
CA ALA A 112 9.96 6.05 23.52
C ALA A 112 10.54 5.26 24.70
N ASP A 113 9.70 4.71 25.58
CA ASP A 113 10.10 3.83 26.69
C ASP A 113 9.51 2.41 26.59
N SER A 114 8.67 2.17 25.58
CA SER A 114 8.07 0.88 25.29
C SER A 114 7.96 0.64 23.78
N THR A 115 7.65 -0.60 23.40
CA THR A 115 7.39 -0.94 21.99
C THR A 115 6.26 -0.11 21.41
N PHE A 116 5.20 0.14 22.20
CA PHE A 116 4.08 0.98 21.78
C PHE A 116 4.53 2.43 21.55
N ASP A 117 5.33 2.97 22.48
CA ASP A 117 5.82 4.33 22.39
C ASP A 117 6.71 4.55 21.18
N ASN A 118 7.49 3.53 20.78
CA ASN A 118 8.30 3.63 19.57
C ASN A 118 7.44 3.99 18.35
N PHE A 119 6.26 3.37 18.22
CA PHE A 119 5.32 3.70 17.16
C PHE A 119 4.66 5.05 17.42
N TYR A 120 4.13 5.26 18.63
CA TYR A 120 3.38 6.46 18.99
C TYR A 120 4.18 7.74 18.74
N TYR A 121 5.43 7.81 19.19
CA TYR A 121 6.29 8.99 19.00
C TYR A 121 6.90 9.07 17.60
N SER A 122 6.95 7.97 16.85
CA SER A 122 7.39 8.00 15.44
C SER A 122 6.31 8.53 14.50
N LEU A 123 5.03 8.35 14.83
CA LEU A 123 3.91 8.72 13.97
C LEU A 123 3.90 10.20 13.54
N PRO A 124 4.10 11.20 14.43
CA PRO A 124 4.13 12.60 14.02
C PRO A 124 5.20 12.89 12.96
N THR A 125 6.40 12.34 13.14
CA THR A 125 7.51 12.51 12.20
C THR A 125 7.19 11.86 10.85
N LEU A 126 6.71 10.62 10.85
CA LEU A 126 6.34 9.91 9.62
C LEU A 126 5.18 10.59 8.89
N SER A 127 4.20 11.12 9.62
CA SER A 127 3.08 11.88 9.05
C SER A 127 3.55 13.19 8.43
N ASN A 128 4.48 13.91 9.07
CA ASN A 128 5.03 15.15 8.53
C ASN A 128 5.88 14.92 7.27
N TRP A 129 6.47 13.74 7.12
CA TRP A 129 7.15 13.32 5.91
C TRP A 129 6.21 12.78 4.83
N GLU A 130 4.89 12.79 5.07
CA GLU A 130 3.88 12.25 4.15
C GLU A 130 4.17 10.80 3.75
N VAL A 131 4.66 9.99 4.70
CA VAL A 131 5.02 8.60 4.48
C VAL A 131 3.76 7.73 4.43
N HIS A 132 3.63 6.94 3.36
CA HIS A 132 2.53 6.01 3.16
C HIS A 132 2.98 4.55 3.34
N LYS A 133 4.26 4.26 3.09
CA LYS A 133 4.86 2.93 3.22
C LYS A 133 6.17 2.96 3.99
N VAL A 134 6.17 2.30 5.15
CA VAL A 134 7.35 2.20 6.04
C VAL A 134 7.98 0.82 5.92
N LYS A 135 9.31 0.75 5.83
CA LYS A 135 10.07 -0.47 6.13
C LYS A 135 10.45 -0.46 7.61
N LEU A 136 9.87 -1.37 8.38
CA LEU A 136 10.15 -1.53 9.81
C LEU A 136 11.34 -2.46 10.03
N ILE A 137 12.33 -1.99 10.78
CA ILE A 137 13.47 -2.78 11.28
C ILE A 137 13.27 -2.98 12.77
N THR A 138 13.14 -4.24 13.20
CA THR A 138 12.94 -4.65 14.58
C THR A 138 13.76 -5.92 14.85
N SER A 139 13.78 -6.42 16.10
CA SER A 139 14.26 -7.78 16.38
C SER A 139 13.41 -8.82 15.65
N GLU A 140 13.98 -10.00 15.41
CA GLU A 140 13.21 -11.20 15.04
C GLU A 140 12.19 -11.59 16.13
#